data_AF-A0A2E3MGY2-F1
#
_entry.id   AF-A0A2E3MGY2-F1
#
_cell.length_a   1.000
_cell.length_b   1.000
_cell.length_c   1.000
_cell.angle_alpha   90.00
_cell.angle_beta   90.00
_cell.angle_gamma   90.00
#
_symmetry.space_group_name_H-M   'P 1'
#
loop_
_entity.id
_entity.type
_entity.pdbx_description
1 polymer ?
#
loop_
_entity_poly.entity_id
_entity_poly.type
_entity_poly.pdbx_seq_one_letter_code
_entity_poly.pdbx_strand_id
1 'polypeptide(L)'
;MFPSKLAETKTLSSTIESQSSSAANGLSNLGLFKQSFKKHIGEATKTRVMNKVSRAERRLDALARILEQNFICAAVAVDAEDKRLLIATNNIHSGSRRQNKTTELINDFLALLTNTKACIESINEVLAKIIQLNFYQEFRYLATQAEISRPDLEALITELLNSLFEGGDKVIPWRDGFANTELYQEIINRGYTTNFLNKLVDRTARLARDFIKLRSYMHSASYSEADRALKTAISKKRFTIIREGAKKVHAEMRLSSHLAENNKLVGTYIGVSKLCCSHCGLAVESLQVRTRGVHGRSSDWVLPKFMRESERRLRGFLGMPSHEHFDSLHEAQQRKAVEFLESKNASPYVKQDIRHGRRMQADTSDSDDAYGVDEFEEICEDDPYHWQLGQVAAVRELKRYYFSDLEQLLECGIELDEIVALYREGSSRFQSIVRPKAISLLEDADNATEMLEKLIELYDEHECDYDVIVSDPDDLIRAHGFDDVCERYFAVRAARNSECHDSESDNPYATIAADYLSENGWQYTENSSDSANRICYKSDSDCGDCYSEEYARFESDEFYSDSDEQPDPCDSDEFTEMFSSQCRI
;
A
#
# COMPACT_ATOMS: atom_id res chain seq x y z
N MET A 1 -32.94 6.65 31.79
CA MET A 1 -34.05 5.76 32.15
C MET A 1 -33.80 4.42 31.47
N PHE A 2 -33.91 3.30 32.20
CA PHE A 2 -33.96 1.98 31.58
C PHE A 2 -35.42 1.68 31.15
N PRO A 3 -35.66 0.89 30.09
CA PRO A 3 -37.02 0.58 29.65
C PRO A 3 -37.72 -0.33 30.67
N SER A 4 -38.68 0.22 31.44
CA SER A 4 -39.37 -0.49 32.53
C SER A 4 -40.52 -1.38 32.02
N LYS A 5 -40.18 -2.51 31.39
CA LYS A 5 -41.09 -3.61 31.01
C LYS A 5 -40.35 -4.97 31.12
N LEU A 6 -40.98 -6.10 31.43
CA LEU A 6 -42.41 -6.36 31.72
C LEU A 6 -42.60 -6.87 33.15
N ALA A 7 -43.78 -6.60 33.72
CA ALA A 7 -44.34 -7.42 34.78
C ALA A 7 -45.20 -8.52 34.15
N GLU A 8 -44.62 -9.69 33.88
CA GLU A 8 -45.38 -10.91 33.61
C GLU A 8 -45.32 -11.84 34.82
N THR A 9 -46.49 -12.26 35.30
CA THR A 9 -46.64 -13.04 36.53
C THR A 9 -46.19 -14.50 36.34
N LYS A 10 -44.96 -14.82 36.72
CA LYS A 10 -44.57 -16.20 37.01
C LYS A 10 -44.97 -16.58 38.43
N THR A 11 -46.13 -17.23 38.54
CA THR A 11 -46.64 -17.83 39.77
C THR A 11 -45.72 -18.95 40.24
N LEU A 12 -45.60 -19.08 41.57
CA LEU A 12 -44.74 -19.98 42.35
C LEU A 12 -44.19 -21.25 41.65
N SER A 13 -42.88 -21.46 41.78
CA SER A 13 -42.36 -22.76 42.21
C SER A 13 -41.39 -22.56 43.37
N SER A 14 -41.92 -22.65 44.59
CA SER A 14 -41.16 -22.52 45.83
C SER A 14 -40.61 -23.88 46.26
N THR A 15 -39.29 -24.10 46.18
CA THR A 15 -38.46 -24.93 47.09
C THR A 15 -36.99 -24.85 46.66
N ILE A 16 -36.25 -23.83 47.12
CA ILE A 16 -34.79 -23.88 47.33
C ILE A 16 -34.45 -23.06 48.59
N GLU A 17 -34.84 -23.58 49.76
CA GLU A 17 -34.23 -23.19 51.03
C GLU A 17 -33.28 -24.30 51.49
N SER A 18 -32.05 -24.28 50.99
CA SER A 18 -31.00 -25.21 51.41
C SER A 18 -29.61 -24.55 51.42
N GLN A 19 -29.38 -23.78 52.48
CA GLN A 19 -28.08 -23.55 53.15
C GLN A 19 -26.81 -23.83 52.32
N SER A 20 -26.20 -22.77 51.76
CA SER A 20 -24.78 -22.76 51.40
C SER A 20 -24.04 -21.73 52.26
N SER A 21 -23.83 -22.06 53.54
CA SER A 21 -23.15 -21.20 54.51
C SER A 21 -21.63 -21.18 54.32
N SER A 22 -21.17 -20.72 53.15
CA SER A 22 -19.76 -20.42 52.91
C SER A 22 -19.46 -18.97 53.31
N ALA A 23 -18.89 -18.77 54.50
CA ALA A 23 -18.41 -17.47 54.99
C ALA A 23 -17.12 -17.00 54.27
N ALA A 24 -17.08 -17.15 52.94
CA ALA A 24 -15.95 -16.86 52.08
C ALA A 24 -16.17 -15.53 51.34
N ASN A 25 -15.80 -14.42 52.00
CA ASN A 25 -15.84 -13.05 51.47
C ASN A 25 -17.25 -12.51 51.16
N GLY A 26 -17.93 -11.98 52.19
CA GLY A 26 -19.26 -11.36 52.08
C GLY A 26 -19.29 -10.05 51.28
N LEU A 27 -19.14 -10.14 49.96
CA LEU A 27 -19.30 -9.03 49.02
C LEU A 27 -20.79 -8.78 48.73
N SER A 28 -21.21 -7.52 48.75
CA SER A 28 -22.53 -7.13 48.24
C SER A 28 -22.67 -7.47 46.75
N ASN A 29 -23.90 -7.58 46.23
CA ASN A 29 -24.17 -7.87 44.81
C ASN A 29 -23.45 -6.90 43.86
N LEU A 30 -23.29 -5.62 44.24
CA LEU A 30 -22.51 -4.64 43.47
C LEU A 30 -21.00 -4.93 43.51
N GLY A 31 -20.49 -5.51 44.60
CA GLY A 31 -19.12 -6.03 44.69
C GLY A 31 -18.91 -7.27 43.81
N LEU A 32 -19.84 -8.23 43.87
CA LEU A 32 -19.85 -9.42 43.03
C LEU A 32 -19.91 -9.05 41.54
N PHE A 33 -20.81 -8.14 41.14
CA PHE A 33 -20.87 -7.56 39.80
C PHE A 33 -19.50 -7.02 39.35
N LYS A 34 -18.85 -6.19 40.19
CA LYS A 34 -17.54 -5.58 39.87
C LYS A 34 -16.42 -6.61 39.76
N GLN A 35 -16.49 -7.69 40.53
CA GLN A 35 -15.52 -8.80 40.48
C GLN A 35 -15.71 -9.66 39.23
N SER A 36 -16.96 -10.09 38.96
CA SER A 36 -17.32 -10.90 37.79
C SER A 36 -17.04 -10.15 36.49
N PHE A 37 -17.35 -8.85 36.39
CA PHE A 37 -17.02 -8.07 35.20
C PHE A 37 -15.51 -7.94 34.99
N LYS A 38 -14.74 -7.69 36.06
CA LYS A 38 -13.27 -7.64 36.00
C LYS A 38 -12.65 -8.97 35.56
N LYS A 39 -13.21 -10.09 36.02
CA LYS A 39 -12.82 -11.42 35.56
C LYS A 39 -13.14 -11.57 34.07
N HIS A 40 -14.37 -11.29 33.65
CA HIS A 40 -14.82 -11.45 32.27
C HIS A 40 -14.03 -10.59 31.27
N ILE A 41 -13.86 -9.28 31.50
CA ILE A 41 -13.07 -8.42 30.61
C ILE A 41 -11.58 -8.80 30.62
N GLY A 42 -11.07 -9.31 31.74
CA GLY A 42 -9.70 -9.84 31.85
C GLY A 42 -9.49 -11.13 31.06
N GLU A 43 -10.46 -12.04 31.11
CA GLU A 43 -10.48 -13.28 30.31
C GLU A 43 -10.63 -12.97 28.82
N ALA A 44 -11.61 -12.14 28.44
CA ALA A 44 -11.83 -11.70 27.07
C ALA A 44 -10.66 -10.89 26.48
N THR A 45 -9.90 -10.15 27.30
CA THR A 45 -8.67 -9.49 26.83
C THR A 45 -7.53 -10.50 26.61
N LYS A 46 -7.45 -11.58 27.39
CA LYS A 46 -6.42 -12.64 27.25
C LYS A 46 -6.68 -13.58 26.08
N THR A 47 -7.93 -13.93 25.80
CA THR A 47 -8.28 -14.87 24.71
C THR A 47 -8.20 -14.23 23.33
N ARG A 48 -8.13 -12.90 23.23
CA ARG A 48 -7.92 -12.14 21.99
C ARG A 48 -6.47 -12.20 21.54
N VAL A 49 -6.08 -13.36 21.00
CA VAL A 49 -5.07 -13.44 19.94
C VAL A 49 -5.48 -12.48 18.82
N MET A 50 -4.52 -11.90 18.09
CA MET A 50 -4.87 -11.13 16.88
C MET A 50 -5.71 -12.02 15.95
N ASN A 51 -6.88 -11.51 15.54
CA ASN A 51 -7.72 -12.22 14.58
C ASN A 51 -6.92 -12.47 13.29
N LYS A 52 -7.17 -13.58 12.59
CA LYS A 52 -6.68 -13.75 11.21
C LYS A 52 -7.46 -12.81 10.29
N VAL A 53 -7.02 -11.54 10.24
CA VAL A 53 -7.58 -10.48 9.39
C VAL A 53 -7.23 -10.76 7.93
N SER A 54 -8.23 -10.81 7.05
CA SER A 54 -8.06 -11.06 5.60
C SER A 54 -7.37 -9.89 4.86
N ARG A 55 -6.93 -10.09 3.60
CA ARG A 55 -6.29 -9.03 2.80
C ARG A 55 -7.18 -7.76 2.74
N ALA A 56 -8.46 -7.91 2.43
CA ALA A 56 -9.46 -6.83 2.35
C ALA A 56 -9.60 -6.04 3.66
N GLU A 57 -9.72 -6.74 4.77
CA GLU A 57 -9.92 -6.16 6.10
C GLU A 57 -8.68 -5.41 6.59
N ARG A 58 -7.47 -5.87 6.24
CA ARG A 58 -6.23 -5.13 6.48
C ARG A 58 -6.13 -3.87 5.62
N ARG A 59 -6.74 -3.85 4.42
CA ARG A 59 -6.89 -2.62 3.63
C ARG A 59 -7.87 -1.64 4.30
N LEU A 60 -8.94 -2.10 4.96
CA LEU A 60 -9.80 -1.22 5.78
C LEU A 60 -9.06 -0.64 6.99
N ASP A 61 -8.20 -1.41 7.66
CA ASP A 61 -7.33 -0.88 8.73
C ASP A 61 -6.32 0.16 8.20
N ALA A 62 -5.77 -0.04 7.00
CA ALA A 62 -4.87 0.93 6.34
C ALA A 62 -5.59 2.24 6.00
N LEU A 63 -6.79 2.14 5.41
CA LEU A 63 -7.64 3.29 5.10
C LEU A 63 -8.01 4.04 6.39
N ALA A 64 -8.33 3.33 7.47
CA ALA A 64 -8.59 3.96 8.76
C ALA A 64 -7.37 4.70 9.33
N ARG A 65 -6.14 4.21 9.16
CA ARG A 65 -4.91 4.91 9.59
C ARG A 65 -4.64 6.19 8.82
N ILE A 66 -4.78 6.17 7.49
CA ILE A 66 -4.62 7.37 6.65
C ILE A 66 -5.70 8.41 7.00
N LEU A 67 -6.95 7.96 7.20
CA LEU A 67 -8.04 8.83 7.63
C LEU A 67 -7.97 9.27 9.11
N GLU A 68 -6.93 8.89 9.86
CA GLU A 68 -6.75 9.33 11.23
C GLU A 68 -6.42 10.83 11.33
N GLN A 69 -5.67 11.43 10.39
CA GLN A 69 -5.45 12.89 10.29
C GLN A 69 -5.23 13.58 11.68
N ASN A 70 -6.06 14.57 12.04
CA ASN A 70 -6.05 15.26 13.35
C ASN A 70 -6.85 14.52 14.46
N PHE A 71 -7.35 13.32 14.21
CA PHE A 71 -8.40 12.65 14.99
C PHE A 71 -7.82 11.58 15.91
N ILE A 72 -8.19 11.58 17.20
CA ILE A 72 -7.64 10.66 18.22
C ILE A 72 -7.74 9.17 17.83
N CYS A 73 -8.78 8.80 17.08
CA CYS A 73 -8.84 7.59 16.26
C CYS A 73 -9.82 7.81 15.09
N ALA A 74 -9.72 6.94 14.08
CA ALA A 74 -10.67 6.78 12.99
C ALA A 74 -11.05 5.30 12.80
N ALA A 75 -12.23 5.07 12.24
CA ALA A 75 -12.77 3.73 11.97
C ALA A 75 -13.55 3.73 10.65
N VAL A 76 -13.45 2.63 9.88
CA VAL A 76 -14.02 2.52 8.53
C VAL A 76 -14.67 1.14 8.34
N ALA A 77 -15.86 1.10 7.77
CA ALA A 77 -16.53 -0.12 7.32
C ALA A 77 -17.06 0.04 5.89
N VAL A 78 -17.44 -1.08 5.27
CA VAL A 78 -18.09 -1.10 3.95
C VAL A 78 -19.52 -1.55 4.11
N ASP A 79 -20.44 -0.72 3.64
CA ASP A 79 -21.79 -1.14 3.35
C ASP A 79 -21.78 -1.85 1.99
N ALA A 80 -21.89 -3.18 2.02
CA ALA A 80 -21.77 -4.01 0.82
C ALA A 80 -22.95 -3.86 -0.15
N GLU A 81 -24.14 -3.58 0.39
CA GLU A 81 -25.40 -3.37 -0.33
C GLU A 81 -25.38 -2.01 -1.06
N ASP A 82 -25.15 -0.93 -0.31
CA ASP A 82 -25.03 0.44 -0.85
C ASP A 82 -23.76 0.66 -1.70
N LYS A 83 -22.76 -0.22 -1.55
CA LYS A 83 -21.39 -0.12 -2.07
C LYS A 83 -20.78 1.23 -1.67
N ARG A 84 -20.69 1.43 -0.35
CA ARG A 84 -20.40 2.72 0.30
C ARG A 84 -19.47 2.55 1.50
N LEU A 85 -18.50 3.45 1.65
CA LEU A 85 -17.66 3.55 2.85
C LEU A 85 -18.41 4.27 3.98
N LEU A 86 -18.43 3.67 5.16
CA LEU A 86 -18.94 4.28 6.39
C LEU A 86 -17.73 4.68 7.26
N ILE A 87 -17.54 5.98 7.48
CA ILE A 87 -16.32 6.55 8.10
C ILE A 87 -16.69 7.25 9.41
N ALA A 88 -16.01 6.94 10.51
CA ALA A 88 -16.15 7.66 11.78
C ALA A 88 -14.79 8.20 12.24
N THR A 89 -14.73 9.43 12.76
CA THR A 89 -13.50 10.02 13.31
C THR A 89 -13.81 10.83 14.57
N ASN A 90 -12.89 10.87 15.55
CA ASN A 90 -13.23 11.41 16.87
C ASN A 90 -13.62 12.90 16.89
N ASN A 91 -13.12 13.75 15.97
CA ASN A 91 -13.49 15.17 15.90
C ASN A 91 -14.52 15.50 14.80
N ILE A 92 -15.06 14.52 14.06
CA ILE A 92 -16.33 14.70 13.32
C ILE A 92 -17.46 14.08 14.14
N HIS A 93 -18.21 14.94 14.79
CA HIS A 93 -19.44 14.65 15.52
C HIS A 93 -20.45 15.77 15.24
N SER A 94 -21.69 15.60 15.67
CA SER A 94 -22.83 16.51 15.45
C SER A 94 -22.57 18.01 15.67
N GLY A 95 -21.63 18.39 16.54
CA GLY A 95 -21.25 19.77 16.86
C GLY A 95 -19.90 20.24 16.29
N SER A 96 -19.29 19.52 15.35
CA SER A 96 -17.98 19.90 14.79
C SER A 96 -18.11 20.97 13.70
N ARG A 97 -17.30 22.03 13.76
CA ARG A 97 -17.23 23.09 12.72
C ARG A 97 -16.25 22.77 11.57
N ARG A 98 -15.32 21.82 11.73
CA ARG A 98 -14.23 21.55 10.76
C ARG A 98 -14.56 20.45 9.73
N GLN A 99 -15.81 20.37 9.29
CA GLN A 99 -16.30 19.22 8.49
C GLN A 99 -15.81 19.27 7.04
N ASN A 100 -15.86 20.44 6.40
CA ASN A 100 -15.61 20.60 4.97
C ASN A 100 -14.18 20.19 4.60
N LYS A 101 -13.15 20.81 5.23
CA LYS A 101 -11.72 20.50 4.96
C LYS A 101 -11.32 19.02 5.13
N THR A 102 -11.93 18.28 6.04
CA THR A 102 -11.69 16.81 6.11
C THR A 102 -12.49 16.05 5.05
N THR A 103 -13.68 16.51 4.67
CA THR A 103 -14.47 15.92 3.59
C THR A 103 -13.80 16.15 2.23
N GLU A 104 -13.17 17.30 2.02
CA GLU A 104 -12.27 17.63 0.91
C GLU A 104 -11.09 16.66 0.90
N LEU A 105 -10.27 16.63 1.96
CA LEU A 105 -9.09 15.75 2.03
C LEU A 105 -9.41 14.25 1.91
N ILE A 106 -10.62 13.80 2.30
CA ILE A 106 -11.12 12.44 2.01
C ILE A 106 -11.41 12.27 0.51
N ASN A 107 -12.10 13.21 -0.14
CA ASN A 107 -12.37 13.16 -1.57
C ASN A 107 -11.09 13.18 -2.42
N ASP A 108 -10.10 13.99 -2.02
CA ASP A 108 -8.83 14.14 -2.71
C ASP A 108 -8.00 12.85 -2.59
N PHE A 109 -7.90 12.30 -1.38
CA PHE A 109 -7.24 11.01 -1.15
C PHE A 109 -7.93 9.85 -1.89
N LEU A 110 -9.26 9.79 -1.87
CA LEU A 110 -10.01 8.77 -2.64
C LEU A 110 -9.91 9.01 -4.15
N ALA A 111 -9.67 10.24 -4.63
CA ALA A 111 -9.33 10.50 -6.03
C ALA A 111 -7.97 9.90 -6.38
N LEU A 112 -6.96 10.21 -5.56
CA LEU A 112 -5.58 9.79 -5.74
C LEU A 112 -5.45 8.26 -5.82
N LEU A 113 -6.12 7.53 -4.92
CA LEU A 113 -6.20 6.06 -4.93
C LEU A 113 -6.82 5.44 -6.20
N THR A 114 -7.52 6.22 -7.02
CA THR A 114 -8.26 5.72 -8.19
C THR A 114 -7.63 6.14 -9.51
N ASN A 115 -6.71 7.12 -9.48
CA ASN A 115 -6.08 7.69 -10.65
C ASN A 115 -4.75 6.99 -10.92
N THR A 116 -4.75 5.99 -11.82
CA THR A 116 -3.52 5.33 -12.30
C THR A 116 -2.49 6.33 -12.84
N LYS A 117 -2.95 7.46 -13.39
CA LYS A 117 -2.14 8.54 -13.96
C LYS A 117 -1.81 9.68 -12.97
N ALA A 118 -1.98 9.48 -11.67
CA ALA A 118 -1.51 10.45 -10.68
C ALA A 118 0.02 10.49 -10.67
N CYS A 119 0.60 11.67 -10.91
CA CYS A 119 2.04 11.93 -10.86
C CYS A 119 2.54 12.02 -9.41
N ILE A 120 3.85 11.82 -9.21
CA ILE A 120 4.42 11.61 -7.87
C ILE A 120 4.33 12.85 -6.98
N GLU A 121 4.37 14.03 -7.57
CA GLU A 121 4.23 15.33 -6.92
C GLU A 121 2.82 15.48 -6.32
N SER A 122 1.78 15.12 -7.08
CA SER A 122 0.38 15.14 -6.60
C SER A 122 0.15 14.14 -5.46
N ILE A 123 0.88 13.02 -5.50
CA ILE A 123 0.81 11.98 -4.47
C ILE A 123 1.49 12.47 -3.20
N ASN A 124 2.67 13.05 -3.33
CA ASN A 124 3.47 13.54 -2.21
C ASN A 124 2.81 14.74 -1.55
N GLU A 125 2.19 15.65 -2.31
CA GLU A 125 1.42 16.78 -1.75
C GLU A 125 0.26 16.30 -0.85
N VAL A 126 -0.52 15.32 -1.30
CA VAL A 126 -1.67 14.79 -0.54
C VAL A 126 -1.21 13.96 0.66
N LEU A 127 -0.19 13.12 0.49
CA LEU A 127 0.37 12.31 1.58
C LEU A 127 1.07 13.15 2.64
N ALA A 128 1.86 14.16 2.25
CA ALA A 128 2.55 15.04 3.19
C ALA A 128 1.57 15.75 4.12
N LYS A 129 0.45 16.26 3.58
CA LYS A 129 -0.65 16.82 4.36
C LYS A 129 -1.23 15.80 5.36
N ILE A 130 -1.47 14.56 4.94
CA ILE A 130 -2.01 13.52 5.83
C ILE A 130 -1.02 13.16 6.95
N ILE A 131 0.25 12.97 6.61
CA ILE A 131 1.33 12.64 7.54
C ILE A 131 1.57 13.80 8.52
N GLN A 132 1.62 15.05 8.05
CA GLN A 132 1.78 16.26 8.88
C GLN A 132 0.68 16.34 9.95
N LEU A 133 -0.58 16.12 9.55
CA LEU A 133 -1.72 16.16 10.47
C LEU A 133 -1.65 15.03 11.52
N ASN A 134 -1.23 13.82 11.13
CA ASN A 134 -1.09 12.68 12.04
C ASN A 134 0.15 12.80 12.95
N PHE A 135 1.24 13.38 12.47
CA PHE A 135 2.44 13.66 13.26
C PHE A 135 2.15 14.71 14.33
N TYR A 136 1.48 15.83 14.01
CA TYR A 136 1.04 16.80 15.01
C TYR A 136 -0.02 16.27 15.99
N GLN A 137 -0.70 15.16 15.67
CA GLN A 137 -1.64 14.51 16.59
C GLN A 137 -0.92 13.64 17.63
N GLU A 138 0.06 12.83 17.22
CA GLU A 138 0.74 11.87 18.10
C GLU A 138 2.03 12.42 18.73
N PHE A 139 2.74 13.28 18.01
CA PHE A 139 4.07 13.79 18.34
C PHE A 139 4.12 15.32 18.42
N ARG A 140 3.01 16.00 18.76
CA ARG A 140 2.96 17.47 18.93
C ARG A 140 4.13 18.02 19.74
N TYR A 141 4.50 17.33 20.82
CA TYR A 141 5.59 17.75 21.70
C TYR A 141 6.95 17.73 20.99
N LEU A 142 7.22 16.78 20.09
CA LEU A 142 8.44 16.76 19.28
C LEU A 142 8.43 17.90 18.25
N ALA A 143 7.29 18.16 17.60
CA ALA A 143 7.17 19.29 16.67
C ALA A 143 7.36 20.64 17.38
N THR A 144 6.86 20.80 18.62
CA THR A 144 7.10 22.00 19.43
C THR A 144 8.54 22.08 19.95
N GLN A 145 9.17 20.96 20.32
CA GLN A 145 10.60 20.92 20.71
C GLN A 145 11.58 21.11 19.54
N ALA A 146 11.12 20.91 18.31
CA ALA A 146 11.85 21.16 17.07
C ALA A 146 11.53 22.54 16.47
N GLU A 147 10.68 23.33 17.13
CA GLU A 147 10.16 24.65 16.73
C GLU A 147 9.55 24.75 15.31
N ILE A 148 9.35 23.59 14.66
CA ILE A 148 8.98 23.47 13.26
C ILE A 148 7.55 23.96 13.01
N SER A 149 7.38 24.82 12.01
CA SER A 149 6.07 25.28 11.58
C SER A 149 5.32 24.21 10.78
N ARG A 150 4.02 24.42 10.54
CA ARG A 150 3.19 23.49 9.78
C ARG A 150 3.63 23.37 8.31
N PRO A 151 3.83 24.47 7.56
CA PRO A 151 4.44 24.45 6.23
C PRO A 151 5.79 23.72 6.20
N ASP A 152 6.69 24.01 7.13
CA ASP A 152 8.06 23.46 7.08
C ASP A 152 8.06 21.95 7.35
N LEU A 153 7.17 21.47 8.24
CA LEU A 153 6.95 20.02 8.42
C LEU A 153 6.34 19.37 7.17
N GLU A 154 5.47 20.07 6.44
CA GLU A 154 4.86 19.57 5.19
C GLU A 154 5.90 19.49 4.06
N ALA A 155 6.78 20.47 3.95
CA ALA A 155 7.94 20.47 3.06
C ALA A 155 8.90 19.32 3.40
N LEU A 156 9.31 19.21 4.67
CA LEU A 156 10.21 18.15 5.15
C LEU A 156 9.64 16.74 4.91
N ILE A 157 8.33 16.54 5.07
CA ILE A 157 7.71 15.26 4.71
C ILE A 157 7.71 15.04 3.19
N THR A 158 7.54 16.10 2.40
CA THR A 158 7.60 16.00 0.93
C THR A 158 9.00 15.58 0.48
N GLU A 159 10.07 16.12 1.07
CA GLU A 159 11.45 15.66 0.84
C GLU A 159 11.64 14.17 1.18
N LEU A 160 11.11 13.72 2.33
CA LEU A 160 11.15 12.30 2.73
C LEU A 160 10.36 11.39 1.76
N LEU A 161 9.22 11.86 1.23
CA LEU A 161 8.41 11.10 0.27
C LEU A 161 9.05 11.07 -1.13
N ASN A 162 9.69 12.16 -1.56
CA ASN A 162 10.52 12.19 -2.76
C ASN A 162 11.64 11.15 -2.64
N SER A 163 12.45 11.21 -1.58
CA SER A 163 13.50 10.22 -1.30
C SER A 163 13.00 8.77 -1.31
N LEU A 164 11.84 8.49 -0.70
CA LEU A 164 11.25 7.14 -0.67
C LEU A 164 10.84 6.64 -2.06
N PHE A 165 10.21 7.49 -2.88
CA PHE A 165 9.63 7.06 -4.15
C PHE A 165 10.57 7.20 -5.36
N GLU A 166 11.54 8.12 -5.31
CA GLU A 166 12.57 8.29 -6.35
C GLU A 166 13.58 7.12 -6.34
N GLY A 167 13.93 6.61 -5.15
CA GLY A 167 14.79 5.42 -5.03
C GLY A 167 14.13 4.10 -5.46
N GLY A 168 12.80 4.06 -5.62
CA GLY A 168 12.05 2.84 -5.93
C GLY A 168 12.09 1.77 -4.82
N ASP A 169 12.52 2.15 -3.61
CA ASP A 169 12.84 1.25 -2.51
C ASP A 169 11.63 0.54 -1.89
N LYS A 170 11.87 -0.62 -1.28
CA LYS A 170 10.94 -1.19 -0.30
C LYS A 170 10.95 -0.33 0.96
N VAL A 171 9.77 -0.10 1.54
CA VAL A 171 9.58 0.97 2.55
C VAL A 171 10.29 0.66 3.87
N ILE A 172 10.47 -0.61 4.24
CA ILE A 172 11.29 -1.04 5.38
C ILE A 172 12.79 -0.81 5.11
N PRO A 173 13.39 -1.32 4.01
CA PRO A 173 14.76 -0.96 3.62
C PRO A 173 15.03 0.54 3.59
N TRP A 174 14.16 1.36 2.97
CA TRP A 174 14.29 2.82 3.03
C TRP A 174 14.32 3.33 4.47
N ARG A 175 13.32 2.97 5.30
CA ARG A 175 13.22 3.42 6.70
C ARG A 175 14.45 3.05 7.53
N ASP A 176 14.92 1.81 7.41
CA ASP A 176 16.00 1.27 8.24
C ASP A 176 17.39 1.69 7.72
N GLY A 177 17.52 1.96 6.42
CA GLY A 177 18.71 2.56 5.80
C GLY A 177 18.79 4.09 5.95
N PHE A 178 17.65 4.78 6.17
CA PHE A 178 17.55 6.24 6.05
C PHE A 178 18.58 7.01 6.89
N ALA A 179 18.93 6.52 8.09
CA ALA A 179 19.93 7.15 8.97
C ALA A 179 21.35 7.26 8.36
N ASN A 180 21.63 6.51 7.29
CA ASN A 180 22.89 6.51 6.57
C ASN A 180 22.85 7.40 5.29
N THR A 181 21.72 8.05 4.99
CA THR A 181 21.58 8.91 3.79
C THR A 181 22.13 10.31 4.02
N GLU A 182 22.58 10.96 2.95
CA GLU A 182 22.99 12.37 2.98
C GLU A 182 21.85 13.28 3.45
N LEU A 183 20.61 13.02 2.97
CA LEU A 183 19.42 13.76 3.39
C LEU A 183 19.16 13.67 4.91
N TYR A 184 19.38 12.51 5.54
CA TYR A 184 19.29 12.43 7.01
C TYR A 184 20.32 13.34 7.69
N GLN A 185 21.58 13.32 7.25
CA GLN A 185 22.62 14.19 7.81
C GLN A 185 22.31 15.67 7.57
N GLU A 186 21.80 16.03 6.39
CA GLU A 186 21.36 17.38 6.07
C GLU A 186 20.24 17.85 7.01
N ILE A 187 19.22 17.01 7.25
CA ILE A 187 18.12 17.32 8.16
C ILE A 187 18.61 17.45 9.62
N ILE A 188 19.60 16.65 10.05
CA ILE A 188 20.25 16.86 11.36
C ILE A 188 21.01 18.20 11.40
N ASN A 189 21.71 18.56 10.31
CA ASN A 189 22.43 19.84 10.19
C ASN A 189 21.48 21.06 10.14
N ARG A 190 20.21 20.88 9.70
CA ARG A 190 19.12 21.88 9.86
C ARG A 190 18.64 22.04 11.33
N GLY A 191 19.30 21.38 12.29
CA GLY A 191 19.05 21.52 13.74
C GLY A 191 18.08 20.50 14.35
N TYR A 192 17.53 19.58 13.54
CA TYR A 192 16.51 18.65 14.03
C TYR A 192 17.09 17.50 14.85
N THR A 193 16.47 17.17 15.98
CA THR A 193 16.93 16.06 16.82
C THR A 193 16.70 14.69 16.14
N THR A 194 17.63 13.76 16.32
CA THR A 194 17.51 12.37 15.82
C THR A 194 16.22 11.69 16.31
N ASN A 195 15.73 12.00 17.50
CA ASN A 195 14.47 11.48 18.04
C ASN A 195 13.24 12.05 17.33
N PHE A 196 13.24 13.34 16.96
CA PHE A 196 12.21 13.92 16.10
C PHE A 196 12.24 13.25 14.72
N LEU A 197 13.41 13.21 14.07
CA LEU A 197 13.56 12.69 12.71
C LEU A 197 13.19 11.21 12.62
N ASN A 198 13.67 10.37 13.53
CA ASN A 198 13.31 8.94 13.57
C ASN A 198 11.82 8.71 13.84
N LYS A 199 11.10 9.63 14.49
CA LYS A 199 9.63 9.54 14.64
C LYS A 199 8.89 10.04 13.40
N LEU A 200 9.48 10.96 12.64
CA LEU A 200 8.93 11.45 11.39
C LEU A 200 9.08 10.38 10.30
N VAL A 201 10.28 9.83 10.13
CA VAL A 201 10.61 8.72 9.22
C VAL A 201 9.76 7.48 9.50
N ASP A 202 9.63 7.06 10.76
CA ASP A 202 8.68 6.01 11.19
C ASP A 202 7.25 6.25 10.67
N ARG A 203 6.79 7.52 10.71
CA ARG A 203 5.41 7.89 10.38
C ARG A 203 5.19 8.04 8.87
N THR A 204 6.16 8.63 8.17
CA THR A 204 6.21 8.70 6.70
C THR A 204 6.24 7.30 6.12
N ALA A 205 7.19 6.45 6.52
CA ALA A 205 7.26 5.05 6.12
C ALA A 205 5.93 4.31 6.37
N ARG A 206 5.35 4.47 7.57
CA ARG A 206 4.10 3.77 7.91
C ARG A 206 2.93 4.16 7.02
N LEU A 207 2.70 5.46 6.83
CA LEU A 207 1.53 5.96 6.09
C LEU A 207 1.73 5.89 4.58
N ALA A 208 2.96 6.04 4.08
CA ALA A 208 3.30 5.71 2.70
C ALA A 208 3.00 4.23 2.43
N ARG A 209 3.53 3.29 3.23
CA ARG A 209 3.25 1.86 3.08
C ARG A 209 1.75 1.55 3.13
N ASP A 210 0.99 2.16 4.04
CA ASP A 210 -0.47 1.99 4.10
C ASP A 210 -1.19 2.57 2.86
N PHE A 211 -0.61 3.55 2.15
CA PHE A 211 -1.11 4.06 0.86
C PHE A 211 -0.73 3.16 -0.32
N ILE A 212 0.51 2.68 -0.44
CA ILE A 212 0.93 1.67 -1.45
C ILE A 212 -0.07 0.51 -1.42
N LYS A 213 -0.23 -0.04 -0.21
CA LYS A 213 -1.13 -1.13 0.16
C LYS A 213 -2.57 -0.91 -0.34
N LEU A 214 -3.04 0.33 -0.39
CA LEU A 214 -4.36 0.69 -0.91
C LEU A 214 -4.38 0.92 -2.43
N ARG A 215 -3.37 1.57 -3.02
CA ARG A 215 -3.29 1.82 -4.47
C ARG A 215 -3.21 0.50 -5.23
N SER A 216 -2.28 -0.39 -4.85
CA SER A 216 -2.13 -1.71 -5.44
C SER A 216 -3.37 -2.58 -5.26
N TYR A 217 -4.09 -2.39 -4.15
CA TYR A 217 -5.41 -3.00 -3.97
C TYR A 217 -6.48 -2.40 -4.90
N MET A 218 -6.42 -1.13 -5.29
CA MET A 218 -7.42 -0.54 -6.18
C MET A 218 -7.30 -0.99 -7.63
N HIS A 219 -6.10 -1.38 -8.08
CA HIS A 219 -5.85 -1.76 -9.48
C HIS A 219 -5.80 -3.28 -9.72
N SER A 220 -5.56 -4.10 -8.69
CA SER A 220 -5.60 -5.57 -8.82
C SER A 220 -6.98 -6.14 -9.16
N ALA A 221 -7.06 -7.46 -9.41
CA ALA A 221 -8.33 -8.18 -9.55
C ALA A 221 -9.20 -8.13 -8.26
N SER A 222 -10.48 -8.50 -8.39
CA SER A 222 -11.46 -8.44 -7.26
C SER A 222 -12.19 -9.77 -7.07
N TYR A 223 -11.65 -10.60 -6.17
CA TYR A 223 -12.10 -11.99 -5.99
C TYR A 223 -13.35 -12.15 -5.10
N SER A 224 -13.57 -11.29 -4.10
CA SER A 224 -14.77 -11.37 -3.24
C SER A 224 -15.83 -10.30 -3.53
N GLU A 225 -17.04 -10.49 -3.01
CA GLU A 225 -18.08 -9.45 -3.03
C GLU A 225 -17.73 -8.25 -2.15
N ALA A 226 -17.13 -8.48 -0.98
CA ALA A 226 -16.67 -7.41 -0.10
C ALA A 226 -15.58 -6.55 -0.76
N ASP A 227 -14.66 -7.17 -1.50
CA ASP A 227 -13.64 -6.45 -2.29
C ASP A 227 -14.30 -5.60 -3.38
N ARG A 228 -15.20 -6.20 -4.17
CA ARG A 228 -15.93 -5.49 -5.24
C ARG A 228 -16.76 -4.32 -4.68
N ALA A 229 -17.35 -4.46 -3.49
CA ALA A 229 -18.05 -3.37 -2.80
C ALA A 229 -17.09 -2.27 -2.33
N LEU A 230 -15.95 -2.63 -1.72
CA LEU A 230 -14.91 -1.69 -1.28
C LEU A 230 -14.31 -0.91 -2.46
N LYS A 231 -13.87 -1.59 -3.52
CA LYS A 231 -13.35 -0.93 -4.73
C LYS A 231 -14.44 -0.05 -5.38
N THR A 232 -15.68 -0.53 -5.50
CA THR A 232 -16.80 0.31 -5.99
C THR A 232 -17.01 1.57 -5.14
N ALA A 233 -16.91 1.45 -3.82
CA ALA A 233 -17.09 2.59 -2.91
C ALA A 233 -15.97 3.63 -3.07
N ILE A 234 -14.71 3.19 -3.18
CA ILE A 234 -13.55 4.06 -3.41
C ILE A 234 -13.63 4.69 -4.82
N SER A 235 -13.72 3.88 -5.89
CA SER A 235 -13.78 4.34 -7.29
C SER A 235 -14.93 5.30 -7.59
N LYS A 236 -16.08 5.15 -6.91
CA LYS A 236 -17.23 6.06 -7.07
C LYS A 236 -17.30 7.15 -6.00
N LYS A 237 -16.25 7.29 -5.16
CA LYS A 237 -16.15 8.20 -4.01
C LYS A 237 -17.40 8.18 -3.11
N ARG A 238 -18.04 7.01 -2.99
CA ARG A 238 -19.25 6.78 -2.21
C ARG A 238 -18.88 6.58 -0.76
N PHE A 239 -18.91 7.63 0.04
CA PHE A 239 -18.73 7.54 1.47
C PHE A 239 -19.81 8.30 2.26
N THR A 240 -19.91 8.03 3.55
CA THR A 240 -20.73 8.80 4.48
C THR A 240 -19.99 8.88 5.81
N ILE A 241 -19.81 10.10 6.31
CA ILE A 241 -19.12 10.34 7.58
C ILE A 241 -20.16 10.30 8.71
N ILE A 242 -20.03 9.35 9.62
CA ILE A 242 -20.92 9.13 10.76
C ILE A 242 -20.69 10.24 11.80
N ARG A 243 -21.68 11.11 11.94
CA ARG A 243 -21.66 12.28 12.85
C ARG A 243 -22.31 12.00 14.20
N GLU A 244 -22.97 10.86 14.35
CA GLU A 244 -23.72 10.47 15.55
C GLU A 244 -22.80 10.14 16.73
N GLY A 245 -23.31 10.40 17.94
CA GLY A 245 -22.57 10.19 19.19
C GLY A 245 -21.79 11.42 19.69
N ALA A 246 -21.34 11.35 20.94
CA ALA A 246 -20.65 12.44 21.61
C ALA A 246 -19.13 12.43 21.33
N LYS A 247 -18.47 13.59 21.44
CA LYS A 247 -17.01 13.78 21.21
C LYS A 247 -16.12 12.77 21.95
N LYS A 248 -16.51 12.30 23.15
CA LYS A 248 -15.78 11.31 23.95
C LYS A 248 -15.98 9.85 23.51
N VAL A 249 -17.00 9.56 22.70
CA VAL A 249 -17.23 8.21 22.15
C VAL A 249 -16.21 7.97 21.03
N HIS A 250 -15.49 6.86 21.11
CA HIS A 250 -14.52 6.43 20.11
C HIS A 250 -15.14 6.20 18.72
N ALA A 251 -14.34 6.32 17.65
CA ALA A 251 -14.77 6.12 16.27
C ALA A 251 -15.41 4.74 16.02
N GLU A 252 -14.78 3.66 16.49
CA GLU A 252 -15.31 2.29 16.34
C GLU A 252 -16.65 2.10 17.05
N MET A 253 -16.91 2.84 18.13
CA MET A 253 -18.17 2.82 18.87
C MET A 253 -19.28 3.64 18.21
N ARG A 254 -18.96 4.76 17.54
CA ARG A 254 -19.93 5.51 16.72
C ARG A 254 -20.37 4.68 15.52
N LEU A 255 -19.40 4.09 14.81
CA LEU A 255 -19.65 3.22 13.67
C LEU A 255 -20.44 1.95 14.08
N SER A 256 -20.09 1.34 15.21
CA SER A 256 -20.87 0.25 15.81
C SER A 256 -22.30 0.68 16.18
N SER A 257 -22.51 1.91 16.66
CA SER A 257 -23.85 2.45 16.95
C SER A 257 -24.69 2.53 15.68
N HIS A 258 -24.13 3.14 14.64
CA HIS A 258 -24.80 3.34 13.35
C HIS A 258 -25.18 2.00 12.70
N LEU A 259 -24.27 1.02 12.68
CA LEU A 259 -24.55 -0.34 12.22
C LEU A 259 -25.59 -1.06 13.10
N ALA A 260 -25.60 -0.81 14.41
CA ALA A 260 -26.53 -1.41 15.37
C ALA A 260 -27.96 -0.85 15.31
N GLU A 261 -28.12 0.36 14.78
CA GLU A 261 -29.40 1.03 14.56
C GLU A 261 -29.95 0.72 13.15
N ASN A 262 -29.07 0.53 12.15
CA ASN A 262 -29.43 0.11 10.78
C ASN A 262 -29.46 -1.43 10.57
N ASN A 263 -29.27 -2.23 11.62
CA ASN A 263 -29.20 -3.71 11.61
C ASN A 263 -28.05 -4.35 10.79
N LYS A 264 -27.09 -3.57 10.27
CA LYS A 264 -25.96 -4.04 9.43
C LYS A 264 -24.74 -4.57 10.23
N LEU A 265 -24.98 -5.30 11.33
CA LEU A 265 -23.94 -5.71 12.29
C LEU A 265 -23.22 -7.03 11.97
N VAL A 266 -23.95 -8.07 11.59
CA VAL A 266 -23.49 -9.46 11.74
C VAL A 266 -22.39 -9.78 10.73
N GLY A 267 -21.20 -10.13 11.24
CA GLY A 267 -20.05 -10.51 10.41
C GLY A 267 -19.24 -9.32 9.85
N THR A 268 -19.81 -8.10 9.89
CA THR A 268 -19.18 -6.85 9.43
C THR A 268 -17.82 -6.63 10.09
N TYR A 269 -16.82 -6.28 9.29
CA TYR A 269 -15.51 -5.85 9.79
C TYR A 269 -15.46 -4.31 9.87
N ILE A 270 -14.97 -3.79 10.99
CA ILE A 270 -14.56 -2.40 11.14
C ILE A 270 -13.03 -2.37 11.09
N GLY A 271 -12.51 -1.72 10.06
CA GLY A 271 -11.12 -1.30 10.02
C GLY A 271 -10.87 -0.18 11.01
N VAL A 272 -9.80 -0.27 11.79
CA VAL A 272 -9.50 0.67 12.87
C VAL A 272 -8.09 1.27 12.73
N SER A 273 -7.99 2.58 12.93
CA SER A 273 -6.71 3.29 12.86
C SER A 273 -5.77 2.87 13.99
N LYS A 274 -6.35 2.65 15.17
CA LYS A 274 -5.72 2.15 16.40
C LYS A 274 -6.53 0.98 16.95
N LEU A 275 -5.84 0.00 17.56
CA LEU A 275 -6.49 -1.14 18.21
C LEU A 275 -7.52 -0.66 19.24
N CYS A 276 -8.56 -1.45 19.51
CA CYS A 276 -9.61 -1.08 20.45
C CYS A 276 -9.08 -1.03 21.90
N CYS A 277 -9.67 -0.16 22.73
CA CYS A 277 -9.54 -0.30 24.18
C CYS A 277 -10.34 -1.53 24.65
N SER A 278 -10.04 -2.11 25.82
CA SER A 278 -10.69 -3.37 26.24
C SER A 278 -12.23 -3.28 26.30
N HIS A 279 -12.79 -2.12 26.71
CA HIS A 279 -14.24 -1.91 26.73
C HIS A 279 -14.83 -1.79 25.31
N CYS A 280 -14.20 -1.03 24.41
CA CYS A 280 -14.63 -0.94 23.01
C CYS A 280 -14.57 -2.32 22.32
N GLY A 281 -13.50 -3.07 22.54
CA GLY A 281 -13.35 -4.41 21.98
C GLY A 281 -14.43 -5.39 22.49
N LEU A 282 -14.77 -5.31 23.78
CA LEU A 282 -15.83 -6.14 24.37
C LEU A 282 -17.21 -5.76 23.83
N ALA A 283 -17.48 -4.47 23.63
CA ALA A 283 -18.70 -4.01 22.97
C ALA A 283 -18.77 -4.46 21.50
N VAL A 284 -17.70 -4.33 20.71
CA VAL A 284 -17.61 -4.82 19.33
C VAL A 284 -17.98 -6.30 19.22
N GLU A 285 -17.35 -7.17 20.03
CA GLU A 285 -17.62 -8.61 19.97
C GLU A 285 -19.04 -8.98 20.45
N SER A 286 -19.60 -8.25 21.42
CA SER A 286 -21.00 -8.45 21.85
C SER A 286 -22.04 -8.17 20.74
N LEU A 287 -21.64 -7.46 19.68
CA LEU A 287 -22.43 -7.20 18.48
C LEU A 287 -22.18 -8.18 17.34
N GLN A 288 -21.23 -9.11 17.48
CA GLN A 288 -20.73 -9.97 16.39
C GLN A 288 -20.08 -9.18 15.23
N VAL A 289 -19.62 -7.96 15.51
CA VAL A 289 -18.75 -7.15 14.65
C VAL A 289 -17.30 -7.58 14.87
N ARG A 290 -16.47 -7.50 13.83
CA ARG A 290 -15.05 -7.89 13.89
C ARG A 290 -14.14 -6.66 13.73
N THR A 291 -13.02 -6.68 14.43
CA THR A 291 -11.93 -5.69 14.35
C THR A 291 -10.59 -6.41 14.51
N ARG A 292 -9.50 -5.74 14.17
CA ARG A 292 -8.12 -6.26 14.28
C ARG A 292 -7.76 -6.82 15.67
N GLY A 293 -8.18 -6.16 16.75
CA GLY A 293 -7.88 -6.57 18.13
C GLY A 293 -7.91 -5.42 19.14
N VAL A 294 -7.36 -5.68 20.34
CA VAL A 294 -7.34 -4.74 21.48
C VAL A 294 -5.92 -4.42 21.96
N HIS A 295 -5.70 -3.23 22.54
CA HIS A 295 -4.42 -2.83 23.15
C HIS A 295 -4.38 -3.01 24.69
N GLY A 296 -5.34 -3.72 25.29
CA GLY A 296 -5.33 -4.12 26.71
C GLY A 296 -5.37 -2.99 27.77
N ARG A 297 -5.58 -1.73 27.37
CA ARG A 297 -5.79 -0.59 28.28
C ARG A 297 -7.21 -0.05 28.09
N SER A 298 -7.68 0.73 29.06
CA SER A 298 -8.94 1.47 28.95
C SER A 298 -8.72 2.97 28.98
N SER A 299 -9.43 3.66 28.08
CA SER A 299 -9.57 5.11 27.99
C SER A 299 -10.69 5.61 28.92
N ASP A 300 -11.00 6.91 28.87
CA ASP A 300 -12.32 7.40 29.30
C ASP A 300 -13.37 6.86 28.33
N TRP A 301 -14.37 6.13 28.85
CA TRP A 301 -15.35 5.39 28.04
C TRP A 301 -16.77 5.70 28.52
N VAL A 302 -17.75 5.56 27.62
CA VAL A 302 -19.17 5.80 27.89
C VAL A 302 -19.95 4.64 27.29
N LEU A 303 -20.81 4.00 28.07
CA LEU A 303 -21.57 2.82 27.68
C LEU A 303 -22.57 3.20 26.58
N PRO A 304 -22.46 2.70 25.34
CA PRO A 304 -23.30 3.18 24.24
C PRO A 304 -24.80 2.97 24.48
N LYS A 305 -25.63 3.84 23.87
CA LYS A 305 -27.10 3.78 24.01
C LYS A 305 -27.66 2.45 23.52
N PHE A 306 -27.23 2.00 22.33
CA PHE A 306 -27.62 0.73 21.71
C PHE A 306 -27.29 -0.53 22.53
N MET A 307 -26.38 -0.44 23.51
CA MET A 307 -26.06 -1.51 24.47
C MET A 307 -27.08 -1.57 25.61
N ARG A 308 -27.46 -0.40 26.14
CA ARG A 308 -28.41 -0.28 27.26
C ARG A 308 -29.85 -0.60 26.87
N GLU A 309 -30.16 -0.53 25.59
CA GLU A 309 -31.50 -0.76 25.02
C GLU A 309 -31.73 -2.20 24.53
N SER A 310 -30.76 -3.11 24.71
CA SER A 310 -30.90 -4.51 24.32
C SER A 310 -30.23 -5.43 25.34
N GLU A 311 -31.05 -6.19 26.08
CA GLU A 311 -30.61 -7.19 27.06
C GLU A 311 -29.57 -8.16 26.44
N ARG A 312 -29.82 -8.69 25.25
CA ARG A 312 -28.88 -9.57 24.53
C ARG A 312 -27.49 -8.94 24.35
N ARG A 313 -27.42 -7.66 23.99
CA ARG A 313 -26.15 -6.93 23.80
C ARG A 313 -25.48 -6.67 25.14
N LEU A 314 -26.24 -6.18 26.13
CA LEU A 314 -25.74 -5.95 27.49
C LEU A 314 -25.17 -7.24 28.12
N ARG A 315 -25.88 -8.36 27.98
CA ARG A 315 -25.47 -9.71 28.41
C ARG A 315 -24.22 -10.22 27.69
N GLY A 316 -24.09 -9.96 26.39
CA GLY A 316 -22.88 -10.27 25.64
C GLY A 316 -21.65 -9.48 26.08
N PHE A 317 -21.83 -8.24 26.54
CA PHE A 317 -20.75 -7.37 27.03
C PHE A 317 -20.43 -7.56 28.52
N LEU A 318 -21.43 -7.84 29.36
CA LEU A 318 -21.22 -8.10 30.78
C LEU A 318 -20.66 -9.51 31.04
N GLY A 319 -20.97 -10.47 30.17
CA GLY A 319 -20.76 -11.89 30.41
C GLY A 319 -21.76 -12.45 31.43
N MET A 320 -22.08 -13.75 31.32
CA MET A 320 -23.14 -14.41 32.11
C MET A 320 -23.14 -14.05 33.61
N PRO A 321 -22.04 -14.25 34.38
CA PRO A 321 -22.09 -14.07 35.83
C PRO A 321 -22.27 -12.60 36.24
N SER A 322 -21.72 -11.66 35.45
CA SER A 322 -21.87 -10.24 35.72
C SER A 322 -23.27 -9.74 35.34
N HIS A 323 -23.92 -10.32 34.32
CA HIS A 323 -25.31 -9.99 33.99
C HIS A 323 -26.26 -10.46 35.10
N GLU A 324 -26.14 -11.70 35.55
CA GLU A 324 -26.93 -12.25 36.66
C GLU A 324 -26.81 -11.40 37.94
N HIS A 325 -25.60 -10.92 38.26
CA HIS A 325 -25.41 -9.97 39.35
C HIS A 325 -26.06 -8.61 39.07
N PHE A 326 -25.97 -8.07 37.84
CA PHE A 326 -26.54 -6.78 37.44
C PHE A 326 -28.07 -6.76 37.50
N ASP A 327 -28.72 -7.86 37.07
CA ASP A 327 -30.18 -8.03 37.14
C ASP A 327 -30.67 -8.07 38.59
N SER A 328 -29.86 -8.63 39.51
CA SER A 328 -30.15 -8.64 40.95
C SER A 328 -29.98 -7.28 41.66
N LEU A 329 -29.46 -6.26 40.97
CA LEU A 329 -29.26 -4.92 41.54
C LEU A 329 -30.56 -4.11 41.45
N HIS A 330 -30.97 -3.50 42.56
CA HIS A 330 -31.97 -2.43 42.50
C HIS A 330 -31.44 -1.21 41.72
N GLU A 331 -32.33 -0.39 41.17
CA GLU A 331 -32.00 0.66 40.19
C GLU A 331 -30.88 1.62 40.64
N ALA A 332 -30.79 1.96 41.93
CA ALA A 332 -29.73 2.82 42.47
C ALA A 332 -28.36 2.12 42.54
N GLN A 333 -28.30 0.80 42.61
CA GLN A 333 -27.08 0.01 42.40
C GLN A 333 -26.77 -0.18 40.91
N GLN A 334 -27.79 -0.32 40.04
CA GLN A 334 -27.57 -0.38 38.58
C GLN A 334 -26.94 0.90 38.03
N ARG A 335 -27.34 2.08 38.54
CA ARG A 335 -26.63 3.35 38.27
C ARG A 335 -25.15 3.27 38.67
N LYS A 336 -24.84 2.85 39.90
CA LYS A 336 -23.47 2.64 40.41
C LYS A 336 -22.68 1.51 39.73
N ALA A 337 -23.35 0.63 39.00
CA ALA A 337 -22.75 -0.37 38.13
C ALA A 337 -22.37 0.23 36.78
N VAL A 338 -23.24 1.05 36.16
CA VAL A 338 -22.90 1.81 34.93
C VAL A 338 -21.78 2.83 35.19
N GLU A 339 -21.86 3.61 36.28
CA GLU A 339 -20.79 4.52 36.72
C GLU A 339 -19.43 3.80 36.87
N PHE A 340 -19.46 2.53 37.28
CA PHE A 340 -18.26 1.70 37.34
C PHE A 340 -17.77 1.28 35.95
N LEU A 341 -18.65 0.79 35.06
CA LEU A 341 -18.30 0.40 33.69
C LEU A 341 -17.71 1.56 32.87
N GLU A 342 -18.19 2.78 33.09
CA GLU A 342 -17.69 4.00 32.45
C GLU A 342 -16.41 4.53 33.12
N SER A 343 -16.02 3.99 34.27
CA SER A 343 -14.79 4.36 34.97
C SER A 343 -13.57 3.54 34.49
N LYS A 344 -12.40 4.19 34.50
CA LYS A 344 -11.09 3.54 34.30
C LYS A 344 -10.83 2.37 35.27
N ASN A 345 -11.59 2.27 36.38
CA ASN A 345 -11.48 1.21 37.38
C ASN A 345 -12.20 -0.09 37.01
N ALA A 346 -13.02 -0.14 35.96
CA ALA A 346 -13.68 -1.38 35.52
C ALA A 346 -12.72 -2.35 34.83
N SER A 347 -11.74 -1.84 34.08
CA SER A 347 -10.65 -2.64 33.53
C SER A 347 -9.69 -3.04 34.66
N PRO A 348 -9.35 -4.34 34.85
CA PRO A 348 -8.15 -4.67 35.58
C PRO A 348 -6.94 -4.10 34.81
N TYR A 349 -6.06 -3.36 35.48
CA TYR A 349 -4.87 -2.81 34.84
C TYR A 349 -3.83 -3.93 34.73
N VAL A 350 -3.77 -4.60 33.57
CA VAL A 350 -2.85 -5.71 33.33
C VAL A 350 -1.43 -5.16 33.11
N LYS A 351 -0.71 -4.90 34.22
CA LYS A 351 0.66 -4.33 34.19
C LYS A 351 1.67 -5.21 33.44
N GLN A 352 1.46 -6.53 33.38
CA GLN A 352 2.43 -7.49 32.83
C GLN A 352 2.53 -7.40 31.30
N ASP A 353 1.41 -7.45 30.59
CA ASP A 353 1.42 -7.45 29.11
C ASP A 353 1.91 -6.13 28.52
N ILE A 354 1.80 -5.01 29.24
CA ILE A 354 2.24 -3.68 28.77
C ILE A 354 3.76 -3.60 28.50
N ARG A 355 4.60 -4.52 29.01
CA ARG A 355 6.03 -4.58 28.64
C ARG A 355 6.28 -5.32 27.31
N HIS A 356 5.42 -6.25 26.92
CA HIS A 356 5.55 -7.00 25.66
C HIS A 356 4.68 -6.38 24.56
N GLY A 357 3.37 -6.21 24.83
CA GLY A 357 2.39 -5.52 23.99
C GLY A 357 2.53 -3.98 23.89
N ARG A 358 3.66 -3.41 24.34
CA ARG A 358 4.05 -2.02 24.01
C ARG A 358 4.53 -1.92 22.57
N ARG A 359 5.23 -2.95 22.12
CA ARG A 359 5.23 -3.28 20.70
C ARG A 359 3.84 -3.81 20.43
N MET A 360 3.09 -3.21 19.49
CA MET A 360 2.24 -4.06 18.65
C MET A 360 3.15 -5.22 18.19
N GLN A 361 2.65 -6.45 18.10
CA GLN A 361 3.32 -7.36 17.16
C GLN A 361 3.38 -6.58 15.84
N ALA A 362 4.59 -6.44 15.26
CA ALA A 362 4.79 -5.77 13.98
C ALA A 362 3.74 -6.33 13.02
N ASP A 363 3.23 -5.49 12.11
CA ASP A 363 1.97 -5.75 11.44
C ASP A 363 2.07 -6.97 10.52
N THR A 364 1.97 -8.20 11.07
CA THR A 364 2.64 -9.41 10.54
C THR A 364 2.15 -9.88 9.17
N SER A 365 1.22 -9.17 8.55
CA SER A 365 1.31 -8.94 7.11
C SER A 365 2.37 -7.87 6.79
N ASP A 366 3.60 -8.11 7.22
CA ASP A 366 4.78 -7.39 6.74
C ASP A 366 5.16 -7.99 5.37
N SER A 367 4.13 -8.18 4.52
CA SER A 367 4.29 -7.94 3.10
C SER A 367 4.68 -6.47 3.01
N ASP A 368 5.95 -6.24 2.70
CA ASP A 368 6.45 -4.91 2.40
C ASP A 368 6.25 -4.70 0.90
N ASP A 369 4.95 -4.61 0.54
CA ASP A 369 4.45 -4.34 -0.81
C ASP A 369 5.24 -3.11 -1.31
N ALA A 370 6.15 -3.27 -2.28
CA ALA A 370 6.99 -2.15 -2.73
C ALA A 370 6.17 -1.22 -3.61
N TYR A 371 6.57 0.04 -3.75
CA TYR A 371 5.82 0.95 -4.60
C TYR A 371 6.01 0.60 -6.07
N GLY A 372 5.01 -0.07 -6.65
CA GLY A 372 5.03 -0.52 -8.04
C GLY A 372 5.77 -1.84 -8.31
N VAL A 373 6.07 -2.68 -7.30
CA VAL A 373 6.62 -4.03 -7.54
C VAL A 373 5.51 -5.08 -7.52
N ASP A 374 4.68 -5.16 -6.48
CA ASP A 374 3.61 -6.16 -6.38
C ASP A 374 2.51 -5.95 -7.45
N GLU A 375 2.37 -4.73 -8.00
CA GLU A 375 1.53 -4.43 -9.18
C GLU A 375 2.16 -4.84 -10.52
N PHE A 376 3.45 -5.17 -10.53
CA PHE A 376 4.12 -5.88 -11.63
C PHE A 376 4.10 -7.40 -11.41
N GLU A 377 4.23 -7.88 -10.16
CA GLU A 377 4.28 -9.33 -9.87
C GLU A 377 2.98 -10.07 -10.25
N GLU A 378 1.78 -9.50 -10.03
CA GLU A 378 0.49 -10.09 -10.49
C GLU A 378 0.24 -9.89 -12.02
N ILE A 379 1.27 -9.44 -12.77
CA ILE A 379 1.39 -9.42 -14.24
C ILE A 379 2.57 -10.31 -14.71
N CYS A 380 3.29 -10.96 -13.78
CA CYS A 380 4.49 -11.77 -14.01
C CYS A 380 4.40 -13.19 -13.41
N GLU A 381 3.19 -13.75 -13.29
CA GLU A 381 3.00 -15.14 -13.73
C GLU A 381 2.92 -15.04 -15.27
N ASP A 382 3.82 -15.60 -16.08
CA ASP A 382 4.73 -16.74 -15.82
C ASP A 382 6.21 -16.39 -15.47
N ASP A 383 6.74 -17.13 -14.48
CA ASP A 383 8.13 -17.25 -13.98
C ASP A 383 9.02 -15.98 -13.86
N PRO A 384 9.03 -15.31 -12.68
CA PRO A 384 10.01 -14.28 -12.33
C PRO A 384 11.24 -14.83 -11.58
N TYR A 385 11.40 -16.16 -11.46
CA TYR A 385 12.34 -16.84 -10.56
C TYR A 385 13.58 -17.43 -11.24
N HIS A 386 13.51 -17.74 -12.53
CA HIS A 386 14.72 -18.10 -13.28
C HIS A 386 15.66 -16.90 -13.54
N TRP A 387 15.17 -15.68 -13.26
CA TRP A 387 15.73 -14.44 -13.75
C TRP A 387 16.49 -13.61 -12.73
N GLN A 388 17.76 -13.38 -13.03
CA GLN A 388 18.62 -12.42 -12.35
C GLN A 388 18.03 -11.00 -12.41
N LEU A 389 18.39 -10.10 -11.49
CA LEU A 389 17.95 -8.69 -11.55
C LEU A 389 18.22 -8.04 -12.92
N GLY A 390 19.30 -8.43 -13.61
CA GLY A 390 19.61 -7.96 -14.96
C GLY A 390 18.74 -8.56 -16.08
N GLN A 391 18.11 -9.73 -15.89
CA GLN A 391 17.09 -10.27 -16.81
C GLN A 391 15.75 -9.57 -16.57
N VAL A 392 15.37 -9.38 -15.30
CA VAL A 392 14.16 -8.61 -14.94
C VAL A 392 14.27 -7.14 -15.41
N ALA A 393 15.46 -6.54 -15.34
CA ALA A 393 15.73 -5.22 -15.91
C ALA A 393 15.67 -5.24 -17.45
N ALA A 394 16.36 -6.18 -18.11
CA ALA A 394 16.32 -6.36 -19.57
C ALA A 394 14.90 -6.52 -20.11
N VAL A 395 14.04 -7.31 -19.46
CA VAL A 395 12.65 -7.51 -19.91
C VAL A 395 11.74 -6.35 -19.56
N ARG A 396 12.03 -5.62 -18.47
CA ARG A 396 11.41 -4.32 -18.21
C ARG A 396 11.75 -3.28 -19.28
N GLU A 397 12.88 -3.43 -19.98
CA GLU A 397 13.24 -2.60 -21.14
C GLU A 397 12.69 -3.15 -22.46
N LEU A 398 12.80 -4.46 -22.76
CA LEU A 398 12.17 -5.09 -23.93
C LEU A 398 10.67 -4.83 -23.99
N LYS A 399 9.92 -5.12 -22.90
CA LYS A 399 8.48 -4.85 -22.83
C LYS A 399 8.12 -3.34 -22.87
N ARG A 400 9.10 -2.45 -22.77
CA ARG A 400 8.92 -0.98 -22.76
C ARG A 400 9.30 -0.32 -24.10
N TYR A 401 10.27 -0.87 -24.82
CA TYR A 401 10.83 -0.26 -26.03
C TYR A 401 10.73 -1.14 -27.29
N TYR A 402 10.63 -2.47 -27.12
CA TYR A 402 10.73 -3.47 -28.20
C TYR A 402 9.58 -4.50 -28.15
N PHE A 403 8.39 -4.07 -27.70
CA PHE A 403 7.27 -4.97 -27.41
C PHE A 403 6.78 -5.77 -28.63
N SER A 404 6.73 -5.15 -29.82
CA SER A 404 6.32 -5.84 -31.06
C SER A 404 7.33 -6.90 -31.49
N ASP A 405 8.62 -6.60 -31.38
CA ASP A 405 9.71 -7.49 -31.78
C ASP A 405 9.81 -8.68 -30.80
N LEU A 406 9.52 -8.41 -29.51
CA LEU A 406 9.41 -9.41 -28.45
C LEU A 406 8.24 -10.37 -28.70
N GLU A 407 7.05 -9.88 -29.06
CA GLU A 407 5.91 -10.76 -29.39
C GLU A 407 6.21 -11.60 -30.64
N GLN A 408 6.76 -11.01 -31.70
CA GLN A 408 7.07 -11.74 -32.94
C GLN A 408 8.15 -12.83 -32.76
N LEU A 409 9.21 -12.57 -31.98
CA LEU A 409 10.20 -13.61 -31.66
C LEU A 409 9.58 -14.78 -30.88
N LEU A 410 8.64 -14.52 -29.96
CA LEU A 410 7.92 -15.55 -29.22
C LEU A 410 6.94 -16.32 -30.12
N GLU A 411 6.31 -15.66 -31.11
CA GLU A 411 5.48 -16.31 -32.13
C GLU A 411 6.31 -17.20 -33.08
N CYS A 412 7.56 -16.83 -33.37
CA CYS A 412 8.55 -17.68 -34.05
C CYS A 412 9.07 -18.85 -33.19
N GLY A 413 8.68 -18.94 -31.91
CA GLY A 413 9.12 -20.00 -31.00
C GLY A 413 10.54 -19.84 -30.44
N ILE A 414 11.14 -18.65 -30.54
CA ILE A 414 12.41 -18.33 -29.88
C ILE A 414 12.18 -18.23 -28.37
N GLU A 415 12.98 -18.92 -27.57
CA GLU A 415 12.76 -18.97 -26.12
C GLU A 415 13.08 -17.62 -25.46
N LEU A 416 12.29 -17.25 -24.44
CA LEU A 416 12.36 -15.90 -23.88
C LEU A 416 13.72 -15.59 -23.24
N ASP A 417 14.42 -16.60 -22.71
CA ASP A 417 15.80 -16.46 -22.23
C ASP A 417 16.82 -16.19 -23.35
N GLU A 418 16.57 -16.67 -24.57
CA GLU A 418 17.41 -16.40 -25.75
C GLU A 418 17.22 -14.95 -26.19
N ILE A 419 15.97 -14.46 -26.27
CA ILE A 419 15.65 -13.05 -26.55
C ILE A 419 16.29 -12.12 -25.50
N VAL A 420 16.31 -12.55 -24.24
CA VAL A 420 16.88 -11.78 -23.12
C VAL A 420 18.40 -11.83 -23.12
N ALA A 421 19.02 -12.98 -23.36
CA ALA A 421 20.44 -13.06 -23.63
C ALA A 421 20.84 -12.25 -24.88
N LEU A 422 19.92 -12.10 -25.84
CA LEU A 422 20.06 -11.22 -26.98
C LEU A 422 19.76 -9.76 -26.64
N TYR A 423 19.22 -9.35 -25.49
CA TYR A 423 19.02 -7.91 -25.19
C TYR A 423 20.01 -7.32 -24.17
N ARG A 424 20.54 -8.15 -23.27
CA ARG A 424 21.07 -7.69 -21.98
C ARG A 424 22.24 -6.72 -22.01
N GLU A 425 23.20 -6.88 -22.89
CA GLU A 425 24.49 -6.18 -22.78
C GLU A 425 24.72 -5.13 -23.89
N GLY A 426 23.64 -4.52 -24.38
CA GLY A 426 23.67 -3.36 -25.27
C GLY A 426 22.44 -3.31 -26.18
N SER A 427 22.09 -2.11 -26.67
CA SER A 427 20.89 -1.88 -27.49
C SER A 427 21.19 -1.32 -28.90
N SER A 428 22.39 -1.51 -29.47
CA SER A 428 22.80 -1.03 -30.83
C SER A 428 23.40 -2.05 -31.87
N ARG A 429 23.61 -3.33 -31.50
CA ARG A 429 23.74 -4.65 -32.22
C ARG A 429 22.54 -5.78 -32.24
N PHE A 430 21.17 -6.02 -32.42
CA PHE A 430 19.64 -5.84 -32.65
C PHE A 430 18.84 -5.86 -33.98
N GLN A 431 17.94 -4.88 -34.17
CA GLN A 431 16.85 -4.78 -35.17
C GLN A 431 17.35 -4.55 -36.61
N SER A 432 18.50 -5.13 -36.94
CA SER A 432 18.78 -5.67 -38.29
C SER A 432 18.48 -7.17 -38.29
N ILE A 433 18.91 -7.90 -37.26
CA ILE A 433 18.56 -9.31 -36.97
C ILE A 433 17.14 -9.50 -36.45
N VAL A 434 16.49 -8.42 -35.99
CA VAL A 434 15.03 -8.32 -36.02
C VAL A 434 14.55 -7.10 -36.83
N ARG A 435 15.12 -6.90 -38.03
CA ARG A 435 14.34 -6.27 -39.11
C ARG A 435 13.12 -7.15 -39.37
N PRO A 436 11.98 -6.59 -39.80
CA PRO A 436 10.83 -7.40 -40.20
C PRO A 436 11.15 -8.48 -41.25
N LYS A 437 12.08 -8.21 -42.18
CA LYS A 437 12.54 -9.23 -43.14
C LYS A 437 13.41 -10.33 -42.48
N ALA A 438 14.21 -10.01 -41.46
CA ALA A 438 14.92 -11.02 -40.66
C ALA A 438 13.95 -11.93 -39.92
N ILE A 439 12.89 -11.37 -39.33
CA ILE A 439 11.81 -12.14 -38.70
C ILE A 439 11.14 -13.05 -39.73
N SER A 440 10.86 -12.59 -40.95
CA SER A 440 10.29 -13.48 -42.00
C SER A 440 11.23 -14.63 -42.43
N LEU A 441 12.54 -14.52 -42.21
CA LEU A 441 13.48 -15.64 -42.40
C LEU A 441 13.45 -16.63 -41.23
N LEU A 442 13.04 -16.20 -40.02
CA LEU A 442 12.76 -17.09 -38.89
C LEU A 442 11.41 -17.80 -39.08
N GLU A 443 10.40 -17.10 -39.59
CA GLU A 443 9.06 -17.65 -39.88
C GLU A 443 9.08 -18.74 -40.98
N ASP A 444 9.92 -18.57 -42.02
CA ASP A 444 10.08 -19.53 -43.13
C ASP A 444 11.04 -20.71 -42.81
N ALA A 445 11.72 -20.72 -41.66
CA ALA A 445 12.75 -21.71 -41.35
C ALA A 445 12.20 -22.99 -40.69
N ASP A 446 12.71 -24.16 -41.11
CA ASP A 446 12.47 -25.45 -40.43
C ASP A 446 12.99 -25.47 -38.96
N ASN A 447 13.90 -24.56 -38.61
CA ASN A 447 14.48 -24.41 -37.27
C ASN A 447 14.81 -22.93 -36.99
N ALA A 448 13.91 -22.21 -36.33
CA ALA A 448 14.05 -20.76 -36.10
C ALA A 448 15.27 -20.41 -35.22
N THR A 449 15.60 -21.19 -34.19
CA THR A 449 16.76 -20.93 -33.32
C THR A 449 18.09 -21.04 -34.09
N GLU A 450 18.25 -22.06 -34.92
CA GLU A 450 19.45 -22.23 -35.78
C GLU A 450 19.56 -21.12 -36.84
N MET A 451 18.44 -20.66 -37.39
CA MET A 451 18.44 -19.49 -38.29
C MET A 451 18.82 -18.20 -37.53
N LEU A 452 18.35 -18.02 -36.30
CA LEU A 452 18.74 -16.89 -35.45
C LEU A 452 20.25 -16.91 -35.13
N GLU A 453 20.83 -18.07 -34.83
CA GLU A 453 22.28 -18.23 -34.65
C GLU A 453 23.06 -17.85 -35.92
N LYS A 454 22.67 -18.35 -37.10
CA LYS A 454 23.29 -18.01 -38.39
C LYS A 454 23.19 -16.53 -38.72
N LEU A 455 22.04 -15.90 -38.45
CA LEU A 455 21.87 -14.47 -38.62
C LEU A 455 22.86 -13.70 -37.71
N ILE A 456 22.98 -14.09 -36.43
CA ILE A 456 23.92 -13.49 -35.46
C ILE A 456 25.38 -13.60 -35.93
N GLU A 457 25.81 -14.77 -36.40
CA GLU A 457 27.15 -15.00 -36.94
C GLU A 457 27.44 -14.09 -38.14
N LEU A 458 26.51 -14.03 -39.11
CA LEU A 458 26.63 -13.18 -40.30
C LEU A 458 26.79 -11.69 -39.96
N TYR A 459 26.09 -11.19 -38.93
CA TYR A 459 26.25 -9.80 -38.49
C TYR A 459 27.57 -9.56 -37.76
N ASP A 460 28.01 -10.49 -36.92
CA ASP A 460 29.20 -10.33 -36.09
C ASP A 460 30.49 -10.35 -36.92
N GLU A 461 30.56 -11.22 -37.93
CA GLU A 461 31.72 -11.26 -38.82
C GLU A 461 31.60 -10.24 -39.97
N HIS A 462 30.39 -10.03 -40.51
CA HIS A 462 30.16 -9.33 -41.78
C HIS A 462 28.94 -8.37 -41.78
N GLU A 463 28.83 -7.48 -40.78
CA GLU A 463 27.77 -6.45 -40.64
C GLU A 463 27.34 -5.78 -41.96
N CYS A 464 28.30 -5.38 -42.82
CA CYS A 464 27.98 -4.73 -44.11
C CYS A 464 27.26 -5.65 -45.12
N ASP A 465 27.50 -6.97 -45.07
CA ASP A 465 26.86 -7.94 -45.97
C ASP A 465 25.54 -8.43 -45.36
N TYR A 466 25.51 -8.60 -44.03
CA TYR A 466 24.30 -8.87 -43.25
C TYR A 466 23.17 -7.92 -43.65
N ASP A 467 23.49 -6.62 -43.66
CA ASP A 467 22.51 -5.55 -43.84
C ASP A 467 21.83 -5.56 -45.21
N VAL A 468 22.42 -6.29 -46.16
CA VAL A 468 22.01 -6.41 -47.56
C VAL A 468 21.31 -7.73 -47.81
N ILE A 469 21.91 -8.84 -47.37
CA ILE A 469 21.35 -10.19 -47.47
C ILE A 469 19.97 -10.22 -46.81
N VAL A 470 19.80 -9.53 -45.68
CA VAL A 470 18.53 -9.47 -44.95
C VAL A 470 17.66 -8.24 -45.32
N SER A 471 18.02 -7.56 -46.42
CA SER A 471 17.20 -6.57 -47.13
C SER A 471 16.88 -6.99 -48.57
N ASP A 472 17.19 -8.24 -48.95
CA ASP A 472 17.04 -8.80 -50.29
C ASP A 472 15.62 -8.61 -50.87
N PRO A 473 15.46 -7.94 -52.02
CA PRO A 473 14.15 -7.70 -52.65
C PRO A 473 13.62 -8.90 -53.46
N ASP A 474 14.48 -9.80 -53.93
CA ASP A 474 14.14 -10.81 -54.95
C ASP A 474 13.87 -12.22 -54.39
N ASP A 475 13.80 -12.34 -53.04
CA ASP A 475 13.55 -13.57 -52.27
C ASP A 475 14.54 -14.73 -52.59
N LEU A 476 15.80 -14.38 -52.87
CA LEU A 476 16.88 -15.31 -53.24
C LEU A 476 17.08 -16.40 -52.20
N ILE A 477 17.00 -16.02 -50.91
CA ILE A 477 17.17 -16.93 -49.77
C ILE A 477 16.10 -18.03 -49.79
N ARG A 478 14.87 -17.74 -50.23
CA ARG A 478 13.79 -18.74 -50.36
C ARG A 478 13.96 -19.62 -51.62
N ALA A 479 14.67 -19.13 -52.65
CA ALA A 479 14.93 -19.87 -53.87
C ALA A 479 16.15 -20.82 -53.79
N HIS A 480 17.20 -20.41 -53.06
CA HIS A 480 18.51 -21.09 -53.04
C HIS A 480 18.98 -21.54 -51.65
N GLY A 481 18.34 -21.07 -50.58
CA GLY A 481 18.80 -21.28 -49.19
C GLY A 481 19.80 -20.22 -48.75
N PHE A 482 19.83 -19.96 -47.44
CA PHE A 482 20.66 -18.91 -46.83
C PHE A 482 22.15 -19.07 -47.15
N ASP A 483 22.68 -20.29 -47.05
CA ASP A 483 24.11 -20.57 -47.17
C ASP A 483 24.64 -20.32 -48.60
N ASP A 484 23.90 -20.71 -49.65
CA ASP A 484 24.28 -20.47 -51.07
C ASP A 484 24.24 -18.98 -51.42
N VAL A 485 23.28 -18.22 -50.87
CA VAL A 485 23.21 -16.76 -51.04
C VAL A 485 24.39 -16.07 -50.35
N CYS A 486 24.75 -16.49 -49.14
CA CYS A 486 25.92 -15.98 -48.43
C CYS A 486 27.23 -16.28 -49.18
N GLU A 487 27.46 -17.52 -49.64
CA GLU A 487 28.66 -17.85 -50.43
C GLU A 487 28.76 -17.03 -51.72
N ARG A 488 27.66 -16.83 -52.46
CA ARG A 488 27.61 -15.94 -53.64
C ARG A 488 27.98 -14.50 -53.29
N TYR A 489 27.42 -13.95 -52.21
CA TYR A 489 27.72 -12.60 -51.74
C TYR A 489 29.20 -12.42 -51.41
N PHE A 490 29.79 -13.35 -50.66
CA PHE A 490 31.21 -13.29 -50.30
C PHE A 490 32.11 -13.47 -51.53
N ALA A 491 31.76 -14.34 -52.48
CA ALA A 491 32.50 -14.52 -53.71
C ALA A 491 32.54 -13.25 -54.58
N VAL A 492 31.40 -12.58 -54.77
CA VAL A 492 31.33 -11.33 -55.55
C VAL A 492 32.03 -10.17 -54.83
N ARG A 493 31.93 -10.09 -53.48
CA ARG A 493 32.70 -9.11 -52.69
C ARG A 493 34.20 -9.34 -52.80
N ALA A 494 34.66 -10.59 -52.73
CA ALA A 494 36.06 -10.96 -52.87
C ALA A 494 36.60 -10.65 -54.29
N ALA A 495 35.82 -10.92 -55.34
CA ALA A 495 36.17 -10.59 -56.71
C ALA A 495 36.34 -9.08 -56.91
N ARG A 496 35.35 -8.27 -56.51
CA ARG A 496 35.41 -6.79 -56.61
C ARG A 496 36.58 -6.19 -55.83
N ASN A 497 36.85 -6.68 -54.62
CA ASN A 497 38.01 -6.28 -53.81
C ASN A 497 39.38 -6.65 -54.43
N SER A 498 39.41 -7.52 -55.45
CA SER A 498 40.63 -7.84 -56.21
C SER A 498 40.78 -7.06 -57.51
N GLU A 499 39.68 -6.52 -58.06
CA GLU A 499 39.67 -5.88 -59.39
C GLU A 499 39.63 -4.35 -59.38
N CYS A 500 39.09 -3.69 -58.35
CA CYS A 500 38.99 -2.22 -58.33
C CYS A 500 39.69 -1.56 -57.14
N HIS A 501 40.57 -0.61 -57.45
CA HIS A 501 41.30 0.21 -56.48
C HIS A 501 40.96 1.72 -56.59
N ASP A 502 40.13 2.13 -57.57
CA ASP A 502 40.07 3.52 -58.09
C ASP A 502 38.66 4.02 -58.54
N SER A 503 37.53 3.37 -58.21
CA SER A 503 36.19 3.90 -58.54
C SER A 503 35.13 3.70 -57.43
N GLU A 504 34.65 4.80 -56.85
CA GLU A 504 33.78 4.82 -55.66
C GLU A 504 32.26 4.66 -55.94
N SER A 505 31.81 4.53 -57.19
CA SER A 505 30.41 4.77 -57.57
C SER A 505 29.46 3.56 -57.58
N ASP A 506 29.97 2.34 -57.77
CA ASP A 506 29.16 1.25 -58.32
C ASP A 506 28.69 0.27 -57.24
N ASN A 507 27.42 0.37 -56.85
CA ASN A 507 26.77 -0.48 -55.84
C ASN A 507 26.90 -1.99 -56.18
N PRO A 508 27.56 -2.82 -55.36
CA PRO A 508 27.72 -4.26 -55.62
C PRO A 508 26.41 -5.05 -55.57
N TYR A 509 25.40 -4.57 -54.86
CA TYR A 509 24.15 -5.31 -54.63
C TYR A 509 23.31 -5.39 -55.91
N ALA A 510 23.37 -4.35 -56.75
CA ALA A 510 22.76 -4.34 -58.07
C ALA A 510 23.39 -5.36 -59.02
N THR A 511 24.70 -5.68 -58.87
CA THR A 511 25.37 -6.69 -59.70
C THR A 511 24.87 -8.10 -59.37
N ILE A 512 24.78 -8.47 -58.09
CA ILE A 512 24.35 -9.81 -57.68
C ILE A 512 22.88 -10.06 -58.06
N ALA A 513 21.99 -9.08 -57.83
CA ALA A 513 20.59 -9.18 -58.25
C ALA A 513 20.46 -9.26 -59.78
N ALA A 514 21.21 -8.44 -60.54
CA ALA A 514 21.20 -8.48 -62.00
C ALA A 514 21.74 -9.81 -62.57
N ASP A 515 22.79 -10.38 -61.97
CA ASP A 515 23.35 -11.68 -62.36
C ASP A 515 22.35 -12.82 -62.06
N TYR A 516 21.71 -12.83 -60.88
CA TYR A 516 20.65 -13.80 -60.57
C TYR A 516 19.45 -13.71 -61.53
N LEU A 517 18.95 -12.50 -61.78
CA LEU A 517 17.84 -12.31 -62.71
C LEU A 517 18.25 -12.73 -64.13
N SER A 518 19.49 -12.44 -64.54
CA SER A 518 20.08 -12.89 -65.81
C SER A 518 20.15 -14.42 -65.92
N GLU A 519 20.67 -15.12 -64.90
CA GLU A 519 20.73 -16.60 -64.86
C GLU A 519 19.33 -17.24 -64.97
N ASN A 520 18.30 -16.58 -64.42
CA ASN A 520 16.91 -17.06 -64.43
C ASN A 520 16.07 -16.52 -65.61
N GLY A 521 16.61 -15.65 -66.46
CA GLY A 521 15.94 -15.10 -67.66
C GLY A 521 15.02 -13.90 -67.44
N TRP A 522 15.16 -13.19 -66.31
CA TRP A 522 14.46 -11.96 -65.95
C TRP A 522 15.33 -10.73 -66.27
N GLN A 523 14.77 -9.51 -66.22
CA GLN A 523 15.51 -8.26 -66.49
C GLN A 523 15.35 -7.25 -65.36
N TYR A 524 16.48 -6.82 -64.79
CA TYR A 524 16.55 -5.85 -63.70
C TYR A 524 16.18 -4.43 -64.16
N THR A 525 15.44 -3.68 -63.34
CA THR A 525 15.10 -2.27 -63.59
C THR A 525 15.18 -1.46 -62.29
N GLU A 526 16.21 -0.63 -62.14
CA GLU A 526 16.48 0.16 -60.93
C GLU A 526 15.35 1.13 -60.55
N ASN A 527 14.87 1.09 -59.29
CA ASN A 527 14.15 2.17 -58.58
C ASN A 527 13.94 1.83 -57.07
N SER A 528 14.08 2.81 -56.16
CA SER A 528 13.67 2.84 -54.71
C SER A 528 14.66 2.32 -53.61
N SER A 529 14.47 2.74 -52.34
CA SER A 529 15.49 2.75 -51.24
C SER A 529 15.01 2.55 -49.76
N ASP A 530 15.99 2.36 -48.82
CA ASP A 530 16.06 2.64 -47.34
C ASP A 530 15.80 1.55 -46.21
N SER A 531 16.42 1.68 -44.99
CA SER A 531 16.80 0.57 -43.99
C SER A 531 16.77 0.86 -42.40
N ALA A 532 17.53 0.15 -41.47
CA ALA A 532 17.44 0.15 -39.92
C ALA A 532 18.72 -0.30 -39.03
N ASN A 533 18.73 -0.47 -37.65
CA ASN A 533 19.87 -1.10 -36.81
C ASN A 533 19.62 -1.73 -35.35
N ARG A 534 20.60 -1.93 -34.40
CA ARG A 534 20.87 -3.23 -33.61
C ARG A 534 20.75 -3.17 -31.94
N ILE A 535 21.11 -3.80 -30.68
CA ILE A 535 21.83 -4.84 -29.65
C ILE A 535 23.33 -4.89 -28.98
N CYS A 536 23.96 -6.05 -28.51
CA CYS A 536 24.84 -6.28 -27.24
C CYS A 536 26.36 -6.74 -27.27
N TYR A 537 27.09 -6.97 -26.12
CA TYR A 537 28.42 -7.71 -25.90
C TYR A 537 28.74 -8.34 -24.45
N LYS A 538 29.57 -9.41 -24.26
CA LYS A 538 29.68 -10.32 -23.02
C LYS A 538 31.14 -10.78 -22.59
N SER A 539 31.57 -11.49 -21.49
CA SER A 539 31.12 -11.96 -20.11
C SER A 539 32.21 -12.73 -19.24
N ASP A 540 31.95 -13.05 -17.93
CA ASP A 540 32.55 -14.07 -16.96
C ASP A 540 33.80 -13.80 -16.00
N SER A 541 33.78 -14.38 -14.76
CA SER A 541 34.87 -14.68 -13.74
C SER A 541 35.63 -13.66 -12.79
N ASP A 542 35.72 -14.07 -11.49
CA ASP A 542 36.77 -14.03 -10.40
C ASP A 542 37.61 -12.80 -9.87
N CYS A 543 38.10 -12.95 -8.60
CA CYS A 543 39.06 -12.13 -7.76
C CYS A 543 38.67 -10.69 -7.29
N GLY A 544 39.30 -10.03 -6.28
CA GLY A 544 40.30 -10.42 -5.25
C GLY A 544 40.83 -9.26 -4.35
N ASP A 545 40.87 -9.47 -3.03
CA ASP A 545 41.64 -8.82 -1.91
C ASP A 545 41.98 -7.29 -1.76
N CYS A 546 41.64 -6.79 -0.54
CA CYS A 546 42.44 -5.91 0.37
C CYS A 546 42.63 -4.36 0.22
N TYR A 547 42.89 -3.71 1.40
CA TYR A 547 43.29 -2.30 1.72
C TYR A 547 42.30 -1.14 1.43
N SER A 548 42.26 0.02 2.12
CA SER A 548 42.61 0.41 3.52
C SER A 548 42.18 1.88 3.83
N GLU A 549 42.29 2.31 5.10
CA GLU A 549 42.80 3.62 5.63
C GLU A 549 42.83 4.88 4.71
N GLU A 550 42.55 6.13 5.13
CA GLU A 550 42.27 6.77 6.43
C GLU A 550 41.85 8.27 6.21
N TYR A 551 41.92 9.12 7.26
CA TYR A 551 41.81 10.60 7.29
C TYR A 551 40.42 11.21 6.97
N ALA A 552 39.70 11.84 7.93
CA ALA A 552 40.05 12.95 8.84
C ALA A 552 40.40 14.24 8.08
N ARG A 553 39.63 15.33 8.23
CA ARG A 553 39.67 16.38 9.28
C ARG A 553 38.51 17.38 8.97
N PHE A 554 38.05 18.32 9.80
CA PHE A 554 38.45 18.87 11.10
C PHE A 554 37.19 19.50 11.79
N GLU A 555 37.23 19.86 13.08
CA GLU A 555 37.25 21.27 13.59
C GLU A 555 36.40 22.29 12.78
N SER A 556 35.56 23.13 13.41
CA SER A 556 35.18 23.27 14.84
C SER A 556 33.98 24.25 14.97
N ASP A 557 33.64 24.65 16.21
CA ASP A 557 33.24 26.03 16.64
C ASP A 557 32.09 26.80 15.92
N GLU A 558 31.28 27.64 16.58
CA GLU A 558 31.21 28.05 17.99
C GLU A 558 29.85 28.74 18.28
N PHE A 559 29.53 28.87 19.59
CA PHE A 559 28.78 29.96 20.23
C PHE A 559 27.32 30.35 19.93
N TYR A 560 26.71 30.84 21.03
CA TYR A 560 25.61 31.81 21.20
C TYR A 560 24.27 31.61 20.47
N SER A 561 23.12 31.93 21.06
CA SER A 561 22.55 31.92 22.43
C SER A 561 21.19 32.64 22.35
N ASP A 562 20.40 32.56 23.41
CA ASP A 562 19.32 33.52 23.74
C ASP A 562 18.10 33.53 22.77
N SER A 563 16.87 33.72 23.23
CA SER A 563 16.34 33.74 24.61
C SER A 563 14.83 33.53 24.59
N ASP A 564 14.26 32.99 25.68
CA ASP A 564 12.81 32.91 25.88
C ASP A 564 12.12 34.28 25.82
N GLU A 565 10.98 34.38 25.11
CA GLU A 565 9.90 35.31 25.48
C GLU A 565 8.56 34.56 25.62
N GLN A 566 7.72 35.02 26.54
CA GLN A 566 6.51 34.31 26.97
C GLN A 566 5.22 34.83 26.29
N PRO A 567 4.14 34.00 26.24
CA PRO A 567 2.93 34.34 25.51
C PRO A 567 1.93 35.19 26.29
N ASP A 568 1.28 36.13 25.60
CA ASP A 568 0.18 36.94 26.12
C ASP A 568 -1.19 36.27 25.87
N PRO A 569 -2.12 36.25 26.85
CA PRO A 569 -3.49 35.75 26.67
C PRO A 569 -4.50 36.89 26.44
N CYS A 570 -5.51 36.66 25.60
CA CYS A 570 -6.67 37.55 25.43
C CYS A 570 -7.97 36.77 25.29
N ASP A 571 -9.03 37.28 25.95
CA ASP A 571 -10.35 36.65 26.05
C ASP A 571 -11.25 36.91 24.82
N SER A 572 -12.29 36.09 24.68
CA SER A 572 -13.61 36.54 24.21
C SER A 572 -14.68 35.50 24.55
N ASP A 573 -15.69 35.93 25.30
CA ASP A 573 -16.87 35.14 25.66
C ASP A 573 -18.11 35.58 24.83
N GLU A 574 -19.26 34.98 25.13
CA GLU A 574 -20.62 35.33 24.66
C GLU A 574 -21.01 34.98 23.21
N PHE A 575 -21.99 34.07 23.07
CA PHE A 575 -22.73 33.86 21.81
C PHE A 575 -24.15 33.30 22.08
N THR A 576 -25.14 34.19 22.17
CA THR A 576 -26.59 33.93 22.24
C THR A 576 -27.29 35.12 21.58
N GLU A 577 -28.45 35.07 20.93
CA GLU A 577 -29.51 34.04 20.83
C GLU A 577 -30.23 34.19 19.45
N MET A 578 -31.32 33.44 19.22
CA MET A 578 -32.25 33.53 18.05
C MET A 578 -31.65 33.03 16.71
N PHE A 579 -32.38 32.37 15.81
CA PHE A 579 -33.81 32.44 15.51
C PHE A 579 -34.51 31.06 15.43
N SER A 580 -35.84 31.09 15.47
CA SER A 580 -36.70 29.93 15.17
C SER A 580 -37.82 30.28 14.19
N SER A 581 -38.47 29.24 13.67
CA SER A 581 -39.73 29.23 12.90
C SER A 581 -39.70 29.65 11.40
N GLN A 582 -40.13 28.68 10.58
CA GLN A 582 -41.10 28.78 9.48
C GLN A 582 -40.87 29.77 8.31
N CYS A 583 -40.79 29.19 7.11
CA CYS A 583 -41.81 29.49 6.10
C CYS A 583 -42.14 28.22 5.28
N ARG A 584 -43.22 28.25 4.49
CA ARG A 584 -43.66 27.16 3.59
C ARG A 584 -43.56 27.61 2.14
N ILE A 585 -42.95 26.77 1.29
CA ILE A 585 -43.42 26.27 -0.03
C ILE A 585 -42.27 25.45 -0.63
#